data_AF-A0A372J9B2-F1
#
_entry.id   AF-A0A372J9B2-F1
#
_cell.length_a   1.000
_cell.length_b   1.000
_cell.length_c   1.000
_cell.angle_alpha   90.00
_cell.angle_beta   90.00
_cell.angle_gamma   90.00
#
_symmetry.space_group_name_H-M   'P 1'
#
loop_
_entity.id
_entity.type
_entity.pdbx_description
1 polymer ?
#
loop_
_entity_poly.entity_id
_entity_poly.type
_entity_poly.pdbx_seq_one_letter_code
_entity_poly.pdbx_strand_id
1 'polypeptide(L)'
;MTEAITVGHVHDDDVPWVQAGPVGLKVLLVSADTWVVRNRFAAGFALPTHKHTGGVHGHTFSGRWRYAEYGVDYVAGTYIYEPPGSVHTLTVLEDDTEILFVIQGAFIEYGKDGQISGVVDGESTLNAYLALCDAAAIPRPAGILR
;
A
#
# COMPACT_ATOMS: atom_id res chain seq x y z
N MET A 1 -10.87 34.77 8.14
CA MET A 1 -10.34 33.97 9.26
C MET A 1 -9.52 32.87 8.63
N THR A 2 -8.23 32.78 8.91
CA THR A 2 -7.41 31.62 8.53
C THR A 2 -7.92 30.43 9.32
N GLU A 3 -8.33 29.35 8.65
CA GLU A 3 -8.62 28.09 9.34
C GLU A 3 -7.38 27.66 10.12
N ALA A 4 -7.59 27.22 11.36
CA ALA A 4 -6.51 26.66 12.14
C ALA A 4 -6.06 25.35 11.47
N ILE A 5 -4.79 25.26 11.10
CA ILE A 5 -4.18 24.01 10.66
C ILE A 5 -4.17 23.07 11.88
N THR A 6 -4.95 21.99 11.83
CA THR A 6 -5.07 21.01 12.91
C THR A 6 -4.34 19.72 12.54
N VAL A 7 -3.83 19.02 13.56
CA VAL A 7 -3.19 17.72 13.38
C VAL A 7 -4.27 16.65 13.30
N GLY A 8 -4.36 15.95 12.17
CA GLY A 8 -5.22 14.78 12.01
C GLY A 8 -4.61 13.52 12.63
N HIS A 9 -5.45 12.54 12.95
CA HIS A 9 -5.03 11.21 13.40
C HIS A 9 -5.96 10.13 12.85
N VAL A 10 -5.46 8.90 12.83
CA VAL A 10 -6.22 7.67 12.55
C VAL A 10 -5.85 6.64 13.59
N HIS A 11 -6.81 6.10 14.32
CA HIS A 11 -6.58 4.93 15.15
C HIS A 11 -6.78 3.64 14.33
N ASP A 12 -6.03 2.59 14.63
CA ASP A 12 -6.08 1.33 13.86
C ASP A 12 -7.47 0.69 13.90
N ASP A 13 -8.18 0.80 15.03
CA ASP A 13 -9.54 0.27 15.22
C ASP A 13 -10.61 1.03 14.40
N ASP A 14 -10.33 2.27 13.98
CA ASP A 14 -11.29 3.09 13.22
C ASP A 14 -11.23 2.82 11.71
N VAL A 15 -10.23 2.06 11.26
CA VAL A 15 -10.05 1.69 9.85
C VAL A 15 -10.02 0.16 9.74
N PRO A 16 -11.10 -0.48 9.28
CA PRO A 16 -11.17 -1.93 9.22
C PRO A 16 -10.22 -2.51 8.18
N TRP A 17 -9.77 -3.75 8.40
CA TRP A 17 -9.16 -4.53 7.33
C TRP A 17 -10.21 -4.93 6.30
N VAL A 18 -9.95 -4.70 5.02
CA VAL A 18 -10.72 -5.28 3.91
C VAL A 18 -9.84 -6.19 3.07
N GLN A 19 -10.42 -7.20 2.42
CA GLN A 19 -9.67 -8.18 1.63
C GLN A 19 -9.82 -7.92 0.13
N ALA A 20 -8.69 -7.75 -0.55
CA ALA A 20 -8.54 -7.77 -1.99
C ALA A 20 -7.85 -9.08 -2.40
N GLY A 21 -8.62 -10.17 -2.51
CA GLY A 21 -8.05 -11.50 -2.73
C GLY A 21 -7.12 -11.92 -1.57
N PRO A 22 -5.83 -12.22 -1.81
CA PRO A 22 -4.87 -12.60 -0.77
C PRO A 22 -4.25 -11.41 0.00
N VAL A 23 -4.74 -10.19 -0.22
CA VAL A 23 -4.20 -8.96 0.37
C VAL A 23 -5.23 -8.31 1.29
N GLY A 24 -4.91 -8.22 2.58
CA GLY A 24 -5.55 -7.30 3.50
C GLY A 24 -5.07 -5.87 3.26
N LEU A 25 -5.99 -4.91 3.23
CA LEU A 25 -5.72 -3.49 3.01
C LEU A 25 -6.37 -2.62 4.09
N LYS A 26 -5.62 -1.62 4.57
CA LYS A 26 -6.12 -0.41 5.23
C LYS A 26 -5.57 0.81 4.51
N VAL A 27 -6.40 1.83 4.31
CA VAL A 27 -5.99 3.13 3.78
C VAL A 27 -6.03 4.15 4.92
N LEU A 28 -4.90 4.79 5.21
CA LEU A 28 -4.74 5.68 6.37
C LEU A 28 -4.72 7.17 5.97
N LEU A 29 -4.07 7.50 4.87
CA LEU A 29 -3.97 8.87 4.33
C LEU A 29 -4.09 8.82 2.81
N VAL A 30 -4.82 9.78 2.25
CA VAL A 30 -4.79 10.10 0.81
C VAL A 30 -4.83 11.62 0.64
N SER A 31 -3.69 12.20 0.33
CA SER A 31 -3.52 13.61 -0.05
C SER A 31 -3.32 13.75 -1.57
N ALA A 32 -3.07 14.98 -2.03
CA ALA A 32 -2.84 15.26 -3.45
C ALA A 32 -1.64 14.51 -4.07
N ASP A 33 -0.61 14.21 -3.27
CA ASP A 33 0.63 13.60 -3.75
C ASP A 33 1.11 12.41 -2.93
N THR A 34 0.50 12.14 -1.78
CA THR A 34 0.98 11.14 -0.83
C THR A 34 -0.18 10.29 -0.33
N TRP A 35 0.07 8.99 -0.22
CA TRP A 35 -0.89 8.07 0.34
C TRP A 35 -0.19 7.04 1.21
N VAL A 36 -0.90 6.61 2.25
CA VAL A 36 -0.37 5.71 3.27
C VAL A 36 -1.31 4.54 3.43
N VAL A 37 -0.76 3.35 3.29
CA VAL A 37 -1.50 2.09 3.41
C VAL A 37 -0.81 1.15 4.37
N ARG A 38 -1.61 0.31 5.05
CA ARG A 38 -1.12 -0.92 5.66
C ARG A 38 -1.63 -2.10 4.85
N ASN A 39 -0.74 -3.02 4.57
CA ASN A 39 -1.07 -4.25 3.88
C ASN A 39 -0.73 -5.45 4.75
N ARG A 40 -1.56 -6.49 4.66
CA ARG A 40 -1.28 -7.81 5.21
C ARG A 40 -1.37 -8.83 4.09
N PHE A 41 -0.27 -9.48 3.76
CA PHE A 41 -0.19 -10.37 2.61
C PHE A 41 -0.15 -11.84 3.03
N ALA A 42 -0.78 -12.70 2.23
CA ALA A 42 -0.59 -14.15 2.29
C ALA A 42 0.69 -14.59 1.55
N ALA A 43 1.26 -15.71 1.97
CA ALA A 43 2.44 -16.31 1.34
C ALA A 43 2.18 -16.64 -0.13
N GLY A 44 3.20 -16.47 -0.97
CA GLY A 44 3.13 -16.74 -2.41
C GLY A 44 2.47 -15.62 -3.22
N PHE A 45 1.96 -14.56 -2.59
CA PHE A 45 1.51 -13.38 -3.30
C PHE A 45 2.70 -12.67 -3.99
N ALA A 46 2.46 -12.21 -5.21
CA ALA A 46 3.38 -11.35 -5.94
C ALA A 46 2.58 -10.19 -6.56
N LEU A 47 3.03 -8.97 -6.30
CA LEU A 47 2.48 -7.79 -6.96
C LEU A 47 3.08 -7.71 -8.38
N PRO A 48 2.33 -7.27 -9.41
CA PRO A 48 2.89 -7.05 -10.74
C PRO A 48 4.15 -6.18 -10.66
N THR A 49 5.11 -6.42 -11.57
CA THR A 49 6.27 -5.54 -11.69
C THR A 49 5.78 -4.12 -11.95
N HIS A 50 6.28 -3.16 -11.18
CA HIS A 50 5.79 -1.78 -11.27
C HIS A 50 6.91 -0.77 -11.09
N LYS A 51 6.65 0.45 -11.59
CA LYS A 51 7.53 1.61 -11.45
C LYS A 51 6.87 2.67 -10.59
N HIS A 52 7.56 3.17 -9.58
CA HIS A 52 7.09 4.31 -8.80
C HIS A 52 7.41 5.64 -9.47
N THR A 53 6.46 6.57 -9.47
CA THR A 53 6.66 7.93 -9.97
C THR A 53 7.30 8.85 -8.93
N GLY A 54 7.12 8.54 -7.64
CA GLY A 54 7.72 9.23 -6.49
C GLY A 54 8.45 8.26 -5.56
N GLY A 55 8.85 8.74 -4.38
CA GLY A 55 9.55 7.92 -3.39
C GLY A 55 8.57 7.08 -2.57
N VAL A 56 9.04 5.93 -2.09
CA VAL A 56 8.30 5.08 -1.16
C VAL A 56 9.13 4.82 0.08
N HIS A 57 8.49 4.93 1.24
CA HIS A 57 9.03 4.45 2.51
C HIS A 57 8.23 3.23 2.95
N GLY A 58 8.92 2.18 3.38
CA GLY A 58 8.29 0.95 3.87
C GLY A 58 8.78 0.58 5.27
N HIS A 59 7.89 0.06 6.11
CA HIS A 59 8.25 -0.57 7.37
C HIS A 59 7.54 -1.90 7.55
N THR A 60 8.31 -2.95 7.80
CA THR A 60 7.81 -4.33 7.96
C THR A 60 7.54 -4.61 9.44
N PHE A 61 6.31 -4.94 9.80
CA PHE A 61 5.93 -5.29 11.18
C PHE A 61 6.06 -6.79 11.45
N SER A 62 5.73 -7.63 10.48
CA SER A 62 5.72 -9.09 10.60
C SER A 62 5.97 -9.78 9.27
N GLY A 63 6.28 -11.08 9.33
CA GLY A 63 6.48 -11.94 8.18
C GLY A 63 7.76 -11.65 7.41
N ARG A 64 7.76 -12.04 6.12
CA ARG A 64 8.94 -12.02 5.26
C ARG A 64 8.57 -11.86 3.79
N TRP A 65 9.27 -10.95 3.12
CA TRP A 65 9.06 -10.62 1.72
C TRP A 65 10.36 -10.15 1.07
N ARG A 66 10.37 -9.98 -0.26
CA ARG A 66 11.51 -9.45 -1.01
C ARG A 66 11.07 -8.78 -2.30
N TYR A 67 11.96 -7.98 -2.88
CA TYR A 67 11.93 -7.76 -4.32
C TYR A 67 12.62 -8.91 -5.04
N ALA A 68 11.99 -9.42 -6.10
CA ALA A 68 12.53 -10.53 -6.88
C ALA A 68 13.93 -10.23 -7.45
N GLU A 69 14.24 -8.96 -7.65
CA GLU A 69 15.45 -8.47 -8.31
C GLU A 69 16.67 -8.36 -7.39
N TYR A 70 16.49 -8.21 -6.07
CA TYR A 70 17.58 -7.75 -5.19
C TYR A 70 18.21 -8.85 -4.30
N GLY A 71 17.62 -10.05 -4.23
CA GLY A 71 18.17 -11.17 -3.47
C GLY A 71 18.24 -10.96 -1.94
N VAL A 72 17.52 -9.96 -1.42
CA VAL A 72 17.48 -9.60 0.01
C VAL A 72 16.08 -9.87 0.55
N ASP A 73 16.00 -10.53 1.70
CA ASP A 73 14.76 -10.70 2.46
C ASP A 73 14.56 -9.54 3.43
N TYR A 74 13.36 -8.98 3.42
CA TYR A 74 12.90 -7.99 4.37
C TYR A 74 11.98 -8.68 5.37
N VAL A 75 12.29 -8.51 6.66
CA VAL A 75 11.60 -9.15 7.80
C VAL A 75 11.18 -8.09 8.82
N ALA A 76 10.43 -8.49 9.85
CA ALA A 76 10.02 -7.61 10.95
C ALA A 76 11.15 -6.66 11.44
N GLY A 77 10.83 -5.38 11.57
CA GLY A 77 11.77 -4.30 11.93
C GLY A 77 12.53 -3.69 10.75
N THR A 78 12.39 -4.23 9.54
CA THR A 78 13.06 -3.70 8.36
C THR A 78 12.39 -2.42 7.88
N TYR A 79 13.19 -1.36 7.72
CA TYR A 79 12.84 -0.15 6.98
C TYR A 79 13.44 -0.20 5.58
N ILE A 80 12.70 0.29 4.59
CA ILE A 80 13.17 0.45 3.23
C ILE A 80 12.86 1.84 2.69
N TYR A 81 13.66 2.24 1.70
CA TYR A 81 13.38 3.38 0.86
C TYR A 81 13.51 2.97 -0.60
N GLU A 82 12.49 3.25 -1.39
CA GLU A 82 12.49 3.06 -2.82
C GLU A 82 12.60 4.44 -3.50
N PRO A 83 13.66 4.71 -4.27
CA PRO A 83 13.80 5.99 -4.94
C PRO A 83 12.78 6.14 -6.09
N PRO A 84 12.37 7.38 -6.44
CA PRO A 84 11.56 7.64 -7.61
C PRO A 84 12.14 7.00 -8.86
N GLY A 85 11.29 6.36 -9.65
CA GLY A 85 11.68 5.65 -10.87
C GLY A 85 12.25 4.25 -10.65
N SER A 86 12.37 3.78 -9.40
CA SER A 86 12.67 2.38 -9.12
C SER A 86 11.61 1.46 -9.72
N VAL A 87 12.05 0.30 -10.19
CA VAL A 87 11.21 -0.75 -10.78
C VAL A 87 11.51 -2.05 -10.07
N HIS A 88 10.47 -2.73 -9.59
CA HIS A 88 10.63 -3.97 -8.85
C HIS A 88 9.35 -4.81 -8.80
N THR A 89 9.50 -6.03 -8.31
CA THR A 89 8.42 -7.00 -8.14
C THR A 89 8.39 -7.47 -6.68
N LEU A 90 7.40 -7.00 -5.92
CA LEU A 90 7.20 -7.42 -4.53
C LEU A 90 6.70 -8.87 -4.49
N THR A 91 7.37 -9.71 -3.70
CA THR A 91 7.01 -11.13 -3.50
C THR A 91 6.99 -11.47 -2.02
N VAL A 92 5.98 -12.22 -1.60
CA VAL A 92 5.71 -12.53 -0.19
C VAL A 92 6.03 -14.00 0.09
N LEU A 93 6.80 -14.25 1.15
CA LEU A 93 7.34 -15.56 1.46
C LEU A 93 6.66 -16.22 2.67
N GLU A 94 6.01 -15.43 3.53
CA GLU A 94 5.34 -15.88 4.75
C GLU A 94 3.94 -15.28 4.86
N ASP A 95 3.01 -16.04 5.45
CA ASP A 95 1.66 -15.55 5.76
C ASP A 95 1.71 -14.45 6.81
N ASP A 96 0.66 -13.63 6.85
CA ASP A 96 0.54 -12.50 7.76
C ASP A 96 1.74 -11.54 7.70
N THR A 97 2.34 -11.41 6.51
CA THR A 97 3.40 -10.40 6.27
C THR A 97 2.76 -9.03 6.23
N GLU A 98 3.09 -8.19 7.22
CA GLU A 98 2.47 -6.88 7.39
C GLU A 98 3.46 -5.75 7.14
N ILE A 99 3.06 -4.80 6.29
CA ILE A 99 3.91 -3.70 5.84
C ILE A 99 3.10 -2.40 5.82
N LEU A 100 3.67 -1.32 6.36
CA LEU A 100 3.21 0.05 6.09
C LEU A 100 4.00 0.60 4.91
N PHE A 101 3.30 1.18 3.93
CA PHE A 101 3.92 1.96 2.87
C PHE A 101 3.43 3.41 2.92
N VAL A 102 4.38 4.35 2.80
CA VAL A 102 4.13 5.77 2.53
C VAL A 102 4.60 6.01 1.10
N ILE A 103 3.68 6.30 0.20
CA ILE A 103 3.92 6.34 -1.24
C ILE A 103 3.67 7.76 -1.73
N GLN A 104 4.63 8.31 -2.47
CA GLN A 104 4.47 9.57 -3.17
C GLN A 104 4.16 9.33 -4.65
N GLY A 105 3.15 10.03 -5.16
CA GLY A 105 2.65 9.89 -6.53
C GLY A 105 1.91 8.56 -6.73
N ALA A 106 2.23 7.89 -7.83
CA ALA A 106 1.58 6.67 -8.29
C ALA A 106 2.62 5.58 -8.54
N PHE A 107 2.15 4.35 -8.74
CA PHE A 107 2.93 3.33 -9.43
C PHE A 107 2.27 2.89 -10.72
N ILE A 108 3.10 2.58 -11.71
CA ILE A 108 2.72 2.12 -13.04
C ILE A 108 3.00 0.63 -13.07
N GLU A 109 1.95 -0.17 -13.23
CA GLU A 109 2.08 -1.62 -13.35
C GLU A 109 2.40 -2.03 -14.78
N TYR A 110 3.27 -3.02 -14.92
CA TYR A 110 3.62 -3.63 -16.19
C TYR A 110 3.01 -5.02 -16.33
N GLY A 111 2.42 -5.27 -17.49
CA GLY A 111 2.03 -6.61 -17.93
C GLY A 111 3.25 -7.46 -18.29
N LYS A 112 3.01 -8.76 -18.52
CA LYS A 112 4.06 -9.73 -18.89
C LYS A 112 4.75 -9.42 -20.23
N ASP A 113 4.10 -8.65 -21.09
CA ASP A 113 4.60 -8.16 -22.37
C ASP A 113 5.39 -6.83 -22.25
N GLY A 114 5.55 -6.32 -21.02
CA GLY A 114 6.22 -5.06 -20.72
C GLY A 114 5.37 -3.82 -21.02
N GLN A 115 4.11 -3.98 -21.43
CA GLN A 115 3.19 -2.85 -21.62
C GLN A 115 2.60 -2.40 -20.29
N ILE A 116 2.15 -1.15 -20.23
CA ILE A 116 1.45 -0.64 -19.04
C ILE A 116 0.11 -1.37 -18.91
N SER A 117 -0.09 -2.05 -17.78
CA SER A 117 -1.36 -2.72 -17.46
C SER A 117 -2.25 -1.91 -16.52
N GLY A 118 -1.67 -0.96 -15.79
CA GLY A 118 -2.40 -0.17 -14.80
C GLY A 118 -1.60 1.03 -14.29
N VAL A 119 -2.32 1.98 -13.73
CA VAL A 119 -1.76 3.09 -12.95
C VAL A 119 -2.54 3.12 -11.63
N VAL A 120 -1.82 3.10 -10.51
CA VAL A 120 -2.40 3.07 -9.17
C VAL A 120 -1.86 4.24 -8.38
N ASP A 121 -2.77 5.00 -7.79
CA ASP A 121 -2.52 6.18 -6.97
C ASP A 121 -3.38 6.14 -5.69
N GLY A 122 -3.26 7.19 -4.88
CA GLY A 122 -4.02 7.30 -3.64
C GLY A 122 -5.54 7.31 -3.85
N GLU A 123 -6.04 8.00 -4.89
CA GLU A 123 -7.48 8.13 -5.14
C GLU A 123 -8.08 6.81 -5.64
N SER A 124 -7.45 6.16 -6.62
CA SER A 124 -7.86 4.84 -7.11
C SER A 124 -7.80 3.79 -6.00
N THR A 125 -6.78 3.80 -5.15
CA THR A 125 -6.66 2.90 -3.99
C THR A 125 -7.80 3.12 -2.99
N LEU A 126 -8.12 4.37 -2.69
CA LEU A 126 -9.22 4.70 -1.78
C LEU A 126 -10.57 4.26 -2.33
N ASN A 127 -10.81 4.50 -3.62
CA ASN A 127 -12.04 4.08 -4.28
C ASN A 127 -12.19 2.56 -4.25
N ALA A 128 -11.10 1.82 -4.51
CA ALA A 128 -11.09 0.37 -4.39
C ALA A 128 -11.35 -0.10 -2.94
N TYR A 129 -10.70 0.52 -1.96
CA TYR A 129 -10.88 0.21 -0.55
C TYR A 129 -12.33 0.42 -0.08
N LEU A 130 -12.95 1.55 -0.44
CA LEU A 130 -14.36 1.83 -0.11
C LEU A 130 -15.33 0.88 -0.82
N ALA A 131 -15.06 0.52 -2.07
CA ALA A 131 -15.85 -0.48 -2.79
C ALA A 131 -15.75 -1.87 -2.14
N LEU A 132 -14.57 -2.25 -1.64
CA LEU A 132 -14.37 -3.49 -0.90
C LEU A 132 -15.09 -3.47 0.46
N CYS A 133 -15.14 -2.32 1.14
CA CYS A 133 -15.97 -2.15 2.34
C CYS A 133 -17.43 -2.48 2.02
N ASP A 134 -17.99 -1.85 0.98
CA ASP A 134 -19.39 -2.04 0.58
C ASP A 134 -19.68 -3.51 0.21
N ALA A 135 -18.80 -4.11 -0.60
CA ALA A 135 -18.95 -5.50 -1.04
C ALA A 135 -18.92 -6.50 0.12
N ALA A 136 -18.15 -6.20 1.18
CA ALA A 136 -18.06 -7.01 2.38
C ALA A 136 -19.12 -6.65 3.45
N ALA A 137 -20.02 -5.70 3.17
CA ALA A 137 -20.96 -5.13 4.15
C ALA A 137 -20.26 -4.58 5.41
N ILE A 138 -19.04 -4.08 5.25
CA ILE A 138 -18.27 -3.40 6.30
C ILE A 138 -18.58 -1.89 6.21
N PRO A 139 -18.93 -1.22 7.32
CA PRO A 139 -19.14 0.23 7.29
C PRO A 139 -17.90 0.97 6.76
N ARG A 140 -18.11 1.91 5.84
CA ARG A 140 -17.04 2.76 5.33
C ARG A 140 -16.43 3.58 6.50
N PRO A 141 -15.10 3.62 6.66
CA PRO A 141 -14.49 4.37 7.75
C PRO A 141 -14.58 5.88 7.50
N ALA A 142 -14.84 6.63 8.57
CA ALA A 142 -14.90 8.09 8.53
C ALA A 142 -13.55 8.77 8.86
N GLY A 143 -12.57 8.01 9.36
CA GLY A 143 -11.31 8.54 9.90
C GLY A 143 -10.11 8.55 8.95
N ILE A 144 -10.27 8.27 7.66
CA ILE A 144 -9.15 8.31 6.70
C ILE A 144 -8.71 9.78 6.50
N LEU A 145 -7.41 10.05 6.67
CA LEU A 145 -6.86 11.40 6.50
C LEU A 145 -6.87 11.84 5.04
N ARG A 146 -7.01 13.15 4.83
CA ARG A 146 -7.06 13.82 3.53
C ARG A 146 -6.17 15.05 3.49
#